data_AF-A0AAU8IUG3-F1
#
_entry.id   AF-A0AAU8IUG3-F1
#
_cell.length_a   1.000
_cell.length_b   1.000
_cell.length_c   1.000
_cell.angle_alpha   90.00
_cell.angle_beta   90.00
_cell.angle_gamma   90.00
#
_symmetry.space_group_name_H-M   'P 1'
#
loop_
_entity.id
_entity.type
_entity.pdbx_description
1 polymer ?
#
loop_
_entity_poly.entity_id
_entity_poly.type
_entity_poly.pdbx_seq_one_letter_code
_entity_poly.pdbx_strand_id
1 'polypeptide(L)'
;MSAPDGSPVGAERSIGQLFASATTEMSALVHDEIALAKAQLKQDVKRGATSGGMFTVAVAVLVFSLPMLSFALAYAINAWTGGFNGRGGWNLAWCFLLSFSASVALAILLSLIGVVFAKKAKKGKGPQKVAASFKETAGVLQHAKPHPREVPADRVPEAIEAVARSSS
;
A
#
# COMPACT_ATOMS: atom_id res chain seq x y z
N MET A 1 52.56 42.19 -25.74
CA MET A 1 51.76 41.89 -26.94
C MET A 1 50.79 40.77 -26.59
N SER A 2 49.50 41.05 -26.75
CA SER A 2 48.36 40.15 -27.00
C SER A 2 47.93 39.07 -26.00
N ALA A 3 46.67 39.24 -25.58
CA ALA A 3 45.72 38.39 -24.86
C ALA A 3 45.20 37.20 -25.72
N PRO A 4 44.05 36.57 -25.44
CA PRO A 4 43.53 35.95 -24.20
C PRO A 4 43.11 34.48 -24.43
N ASP A 5 43.14 33.61 -23.41
CA ASP A 5 42.40 32.33 -23.46
C ASP A 5 40.93 32.57 -23.09
N GLY A 6 40.15 32.87 -24.13
CA GLY A 6 38.69 32.85 -24.10
C GLY A 6 38.22 31.41 -23.98
N SER A 7 37.71 31.05 -22.80
CA SER A 7 36.79 29.93 -22.69
C SER A 7 35.60 30.21 -23.62
N PRO A 8 35.24 29.31 -24.56
CA PRO A 8 34.08 29.52 -25.40
C PRO A 8 32.82 29.32 -24.54
N VAL A 9 32.39 30.38 -23.86
CA VAL A 9 31.07 30.51 -23.23
C VAL A 9 29.98 30.75 -24.30
N GLY A 10 30.26 30.46 -25.58
CA GLY A 10 29.40 30.84 -26.70
C GLY A 10 29.43 29.90 -27.89
N ALA A 11 29.71 28.60 -27.69
CA ALA A 11 29.22 27.63 -28.67
C ALA A 11 27.72 27.48 -28.41
N GLU A 12 26.89 28.06 -29.25
CA GLU A 12 25.42 27.96 -29.20
C GLU A 12 25.05 26.49 -28.99
N ARG A 13 24.69 26.14 -27.74
CA ARG A 13 24.27 24.79 -27.39
C ARG A 13 23.10 24.49 -28.33
N SER A 14 23.28 23.54 -29.25
CA SER A 14 22.24 23.29 -30.24
C SER A 14 20.93 23.00 -29.50
N ILE A 15 19.79 23.44 -30.05
CA ILE A 15 18.47 23.22 -29.44
C ILE A 15 18.28 21.75 -29.03
N GLY A 16 18.82 20.82 -29.83
CA GLY A 16 18.84 19.38 -29.53
C GLY A 16 19.68 19.00 -28.31
N GLN A 17 20.83 19.64 -28.09
CA GLN A 17 21.65 19.45 -26.90
C GLN A 17 21.06 20.09 -25.63
N LEU A 18 20.28 21.17 -25.74
CA LEU A 18 19.53 21.76 -24.61
C LEU A 18 18.36 20.85 -24.21
N PHE A 19 17.60 20.37 -25.20
CA PHE A 19 16.49 19.46 -24.96
C PHE A 19 16.94 18.11 -24.41
N ALA A 20 18.05 17.55 -24.92
CA ALA A 20 18.64 16.33 -24.39
C ALA A 20 19.11 16.48 -22.94
N SER A 21 19.73 17.62 -22.58
CA SER A 21 20.12 17.92 -21.20
C SER A 21 18.90 18.10 -20.29
N ALA A 22 17.89 18.87 -20.70
CA ALA A 22 16.68 19.07 -19.92
C ALA A 22 15.90 17.76 -19.69
N THR A 23 15.84 16.89 -20.71
CA THR A 23 15.21 15.57 -20.59
C THR A 23 16.00 14.66 -19.64
N THR A 24 17.33 14.75 -19.67
CA THR A 24 18.20 13.98 -18.78
C THR A 24 18.03 14.41 -17.32
N GLU A 25 17.97 15.71 -17.05
CA GLU A 25 17.73 16.24 -15.69
C GLU A 25 16.34 15.89 -15.16
N MET A 26 15.31 15.99 -16.02
CA MET A 26 13.97 15.54 -15.68
C MET A 26 13.95 14.04 -15.35
N SER A 27 14.66 13.22 -16.14
CA SER A 27 14.76 11.79 -15.90
C SER A 27 15.51 11.45 -14.61
N ALA A 28 16.49 12.26 -14.22
CA ALA A 28 17.20 12.13 -12.95
C ALA A 28 16.29 12.47 -11.75
N LEU A 29 15.51 13.55 -11.83
CA LEU A 29 14.52 13.93 -10.82
C LEU A 29 13.45 12.85 -10.61
N VAL A 30 12.91 12.29 -11.69
CA VAL A 30 11.91 11.22 -11.61
C VAL A 30 12.50 9.97 -10.96
N HIS A 31 13.76 9.63 -11.25
CA HIS A 31 14.44 8.50 -10.61
C HIS A 31 14.58 8.69 -9.10
N ASP A 32 14.87 9.91 -8.66
CA ASP A 32 15.01 10.24 -7.25
C ASP A 32 13.66 10.18 -6.51
N GLU A 33 12.59 10.70 -7.12
CA GLU A 33 11.23 10.61 -6.57
C GLU A 33 10.74 9.15 -6.48
N ILE A 34 11.08 8.31 -7.46
CA ILE A 34 10.80 6.86 -7.43
C ILE A 34 11.62 6.18 -6.35
N ALA A 35 12.90 6.54 -6.18
CA ALA A 35 13.75 5.99 -5.13
C ALA A 35 13.18 6.31 -3.74
N LEU A 36 12.69 7.54 -3.55
CA LEU A 36 12.02 7.99 -2.34
C LEU A 36 10.70 7.23 -2.12
N ALA A 37 9.83 7.17 -3.13
CA ALA A 37 8.56 6.44 -3.05
C ALA A 37 8.78 4.95 -2.75
N LYS A 38 9.83 4.34 -3.31
CA LYS A 38 10.22 2.96 -3.02
C LYS A 38 10.73 2.79 -1.59
N ALA A 39 11.45 3.77 -1.05
CA ALA A 39 11.87 3.77 0.35
C ALA A 39 10.66 3.87 1.30
N GLN A 40 9.71 4.77 1.01
CA GLN A 40 8.46 4.90 1.76
C GLN A 40 7.63 3.61 1.69
N LEU A 41 7.45 3.03 0.49
CA LEU A 41 6.74 1.76 0.32
C LEU A 41 7.39 0.63 1.13
N LYS A 42 8.72 0.51 1.11
CA LYS A 42 9.44 -0.48 1.94
C LYS A 42 9.22 -0.23 3.43
N GLN A 43 9.20 1.02 3.86
CA GLN A 43 8.95 1.38 5.25
C GLN A 43 7.51 1.05 5.66
N ASP A 44 6.54 1.29 4.79
CA ASP A 44 5.13 0.96 5.00
C ASP A 44 4.90 -0.55 5.01
N VAL A 45 5.55 -1.30 4.10
CA VAL A 45 5.52 -2.77 4.11
C VAL A 45 6.15 -3.29 5.40
N LYS A 46 7.28 -2.75 5.83
CA LYS A 46 7.92 -3.16 7.09
C LYS A 46 7.01 -2.88 8.29
N ARG A 47 6.41 -1.69 8.36
CA ARG A 47 5.47 -1.31 9.42
C ARG A 47 4.22 -2.19 9.41
N GLY A 48 3.65 -2.44 8.23
CA GLY A 48 2.50 -3.32 8.04
C GLY A 48 2.80 -4.78 8.36
N ALA A 49 4.00 -5.26 8.02
CA ALA A 49 4.44 -6.60 8.34
C ALA A 49 4.67 -6.78 9.84
N THR A 50 5.31 -5.82 10.51
CA THR A 50 5.52 -5.88 11.96
C THR A 50 4.17 -5.85 12.70
N SER A 51 3.26 -4.94 12.34
CA SER A 51 1.96 -4.87 13.00
C SER A 51 1.08 -6.09 12.69
N GLY A 52 1.08 -6.57 11.45
CA GLY A 52 0.36 -7.79 11.05
C GLY A 52 0.90 -9.04 11.74
N GLY A 53 2.23 -9.16 11.88
CA GLY A 53 2.88 -10.26 12.59
C GLY A 53 2.55 -10.25 14.08
N MET A 54 2.69 -9.11 14.76
CA MET A 54 2.34 -8.97 16.18
C MET A 54 0.85 -9.24 16.43
N PHE A 55 -0.04 -8.79 15.53
CA PHE A 55 -1.47 -9.07 15.63
C PHE A 55 -1.76 -10.58 15.55
N THR A 56 -1.08 -11.31 14.65
CA THR A 56 -1.22 -12.76 14.53
C THR A 56 -0.80 -13.48 15.82
N VAL A 57 0.33 -13.07 16.41
CA VAL A 57 0.80 -13.60 17.70
C VAL A 57 -0.19 -13.27 18.82
N ALA A 58 -0.71 -12.05 18.89
CA ALA A 58 -1.69 -11.65 19.90
C ALA A 58 -2.98 -12.49 19.80
N VAL A 59 -3.49 -12.73 18.59
CA VAL A 59 -4.64 -13.62 18.37
C VAL A 59 -4.32 -15.05 18.80
N ALA A 60 -3.14 -15.58 18.47
CA ALA A 60 -2.72 -16.92 18.89
C ALA A 60 -2.66 -17.04 20.41
N VAL A 61 -2.08 -16.06 21.10
CA VAL A 61 -2.02 -16.01 22.58
C VAL A 61 -3.42 -15.93 23.18
N LEU A 62 -4.32 -15.12 22.63
CA LEU A 62 -5.72 -15.05 23.08
C LEU A 62 -6.42 -16.39 22.94
N VAL A 63 -6.30 -17.05 21.78
CA VAL A 63 -6.90 -18.38 21.54
C VAL A 63 -6.31 -19.43 22.48
N PHE A 64 -5.01 -19.44 22.68
CA PHE A 64 -4.34 -20.38 23.59
C PHE A 64 -4.68 -20.13 25.06
N SER A 65 -5.05 -18.90 25.43
CA SER A 65 -5.48 -18.53 26.77
C SER A 65 -6.95 -18.89 27.07
N LEU A 66 -7.77 -19.19 26.05
CA LEU A 66 -9.20 -19.49 26.22
C LEU A 66 -9.51 -20.60 27.23
N PRO A 67 -8.78 -21.73 27.29
CA PRO A 67 -9.02 -22.75 28.30
C PRO A 67 -8.80 -22.20 29.71
N MET A 68 -7.68 -21.48 29.93
CA MET A 68 -7.34 -20.89 31.22
C MET A 68 -8.36 -19.81 31.63
N LEU A 69 -8.79 -18.97 30.69
CA LEU A 69 -9.86 -17.99 30.91
C LEU A 69 -11.18 -18.66 31.30
N SER A 70 -11.51 -19.80 30.69
CA SER A 70 -12.71 -20.57 31.01
C SER A 70 -12.67 -21.12 32.44
N PHE A 71 -11.53 -21.63 32.90
CA PHE A 71 -11.33 -22.03 34.29
C PHE A 71 -11.48 -20.82 35.24
N ALA A 72 -10.81 -19.71 34.93
CA ALA A 72 -10.87 -18.50 35.74
C ALA A 72 -12.31 -17.97 35.90
N LEU A 73 -13.07 -17.90 34.79
CA LEU A 73 -14.48 -17.51 34.81
C LEU A 73 -15.35 -18.50 35.59
N ALA A 74 -15.12 -19.81 35.43
CA ALA A 74 -15.92 -20.81 36.13
C ALA A 74 -15.73 -20.70 37.64
N TYR A 75 -14.49 -20.54 38.11
CA TYR A 75 -14.20 -20.28 39.52
C TYR A 75 -14.73 -18.93 40.01
N ALA A 76 -14.67 -17.88 39.19
CA ALA A 76 -15.23 -16.58 39.54
C ALA A 76 -16.75 -16.64 39.72
N ILE A 77 -17.47 -17.32 38.82
CA ILE A 77 -18.92 -17.52 38.92
C ILE A 77 -19.27 -18.36 40.15
N ASN A 78 -18.52 -19.44 40.40
CA ASN A 78 -18.73 -20.29 41.57
C ASN A 78 -18.48 -19.55 42.89
N ALA A 79 -17.44 -18.70 42.95
CA ALA A 79 -17.16 -17.86 44.11
C ALA A 79 -18.28 -16.85 44.36
N TRP A 80 -18.79 -16.21 43.30
CA TRP A 80 -19.87 -15.22 43.41
C TRP A 80 -21.21 -15.83 43.81
N THR A 81 -21.49 -17.07 43.40
CA THR A 81 -22.72 -17.81 43.76
C THR A 81 -22.70 -18.43 45.17
N GLY A 82 -21.66 -18.16 45.97
CA GLY A 82 -21.62 -18.58 47.38
C GLY A 82 -20.76 -19.82 47.65
N GLY A 83 -20.06 -20.36 46.64
CA GLY A 83 -19.19 -21.53 46.79
C GLY A 83 -18.07 -21.39 47.83
N PHE A 84 -17.63 -20.17 48.13
CA PHE A 84 -16.66 -19.87 49.19
C PHE A 84 -17.28 -19.50 50.56
N ASN A 85 -18.56 -19.14 50.60
CA ASN A 85 -19.25 -18.63 51.81
C ASN A 85 -20.21 -19.65 52.45
N GLY A 86 -20.03 -20.95 52.19
CA GLY A 86 -20.71 -22.05 52.90
C GLY A 86 -22.19 -22.27 52.57
N ARG A 87 -22.79 -21.48 51.66
CA ARG A 87 -24.13 -21.75 51.10
C ARG A 87 -23.96 -22.41 49.75
N GLY A 88 -24.22 -23.72 49.70
CA GLY A 88 -24.03 -24.64 48.57
C GLY A 88 -24.00 -23.96 47.20
N GLY A 89 -22.79 -23.77 46.66
CA GLY A 89 -22.58 -23.16 45.36
C GLY A 89 -23.17 -24.00 44.24
N TRP A 90 -23.47 -23.36 43.11
CA TRP A 90 -23.97 -24.05 41.93
C TRP A 90 -22.95 -25.11 41.47
N ASN A 91 -23.44 -26.24 40.94
CA ASN A 91 -22.57 -27.31 40.44
C ASN A 91 -21.53 -26.74 39.46
N LEU A 92 -20.27 -27.13 39.64
CA LEU A 92 -19.14 -26.63 38.84
C LEU A 92 -19.37 -26.79 37.33
N ALA A 93 -20.06 -27.86 36.91
CA ALA A 93 -20.40 -28.09 35.51
C ALA A 93 -21.21 -26.94 34.90
N TRP A 94 -22.19 -26.39 35.63
CA TRP A 94 -22.97 -25.23 35.17
C TRP A 94 -22.12 -23.97 35.05
N CYS A 95 -21.15 -23.79 35.96
CA CYS A 95 -20.23 -22.66 35.91
C CYS A 95 -19.30 -22.75 34.69
N PHE A 96 -18.79 -23.94 34.35
CA PHE A 96 -18.02 -24.17 33.12
C PHE A 96 -18.85 -23.93 31.86
N LEU A 97 -20.09 -24.40 31.84
CA LEU A 97 -20.99 -24.24 30.71
C LEU A 97 -21.33 -22.76 30.45
N LEU A 98 -21.58 -22.00 31.52
CA LEU A 98 -21.75 -20.54 31.46
C LEU A 98 -20.48 -19.82 30.99
N SER A 99 -19.32 -20.19 31.51
CA SER A 99 -18.03 -19.58 31.14
C SER A 99 -17.67 -19.82 29.67
N PHE A 100 -17.91 -21.04 29.20
CA PHE A 100 -17.77 -21.40 27.79
C PHE A 100 -18.74 -20.60 26.92
N SER A 101 -20.01 -20.53 27.31
CA SER A 101 -21.03 -19.74 26.60
C SER A 101 -20.67 -18.26 26.52
N ALA A 102 -20.15 -17.68 27.61
CA ALA A 102 -19.69 -16.30 27.65
C ALA A 102 -18.50 -16.06 26.70
N SER A 103 -17.54 -16.99 26.67
CA SER A 103 -16.38 -16.92 25.76
C SER A 103 -16.79 -17.05 24.30
N VAL A 104 -17.76 -17.93 23.99
CA VAL A 104 -18.35 -18.06 22.64
C VAL A 104 -19.11 -16.80 22.25
N ALA A 105 -19.91 -16.22 23.14
CA ALA A 105 -20.62 -14.96 22.88
C ALA A 105 -19.64 -13.82 22.58
N LEU A 106 -18.56 -13.70 23.36
CA LEU A 106 -17.50 -12.72 23.12
C LEU A 106 -16.80 -12.95 21.77
N ALA A 107 -16.50 -14.20 21.43
CA ALA A 107 -15.90 -14.55 20.13
C ALA A 107 -16.81 -14.19 18.95
N ILE A 108 -18.12 -14.44 19.06
CA ILE A 108 -19.11 -14.05 18.05
C ILE A 108 -19.15 -12.52 17.92
N LEU A 109 -19.19 -11.78 19.04
CA LEU A 109 -19.21 -10.33 19.02
C LEU A 109 -17.96 -9.75 18.34
N LEU A 110 -16.77 -10.24 18.70
CA LEU A 110 -15.50 -9.83 18.09
C LEU A 110 -15.45 -10.17 16.59
N SER A 111 -15.95 -11.35 16.20
CA SER A 111 -16.06 -11.76 14.79
C SER A 111 -16.99 -10.83 14.01
N LEU A 112 -18.16 -10.47 14.56
CA LEU A 112 -19.09 -9.53 13.94
C LEU A 112 -18.46 -8.15 13.75
N ILE A 113 -17.77 -7.62 14.77
CA ILE A 113 -17.04 -6.35 14.67
C ILE A 113 -15.96 -6.44 13.58
N GLY A 114 -15.15 -7.50 13.60
CA GLY A 114 -14.12 -7.75 12.59
C GLY A 114 -14.67 -7.80 11.17
N VAL A 115 -15.81 -8.48 10.97
CA VAL A 115 -16.49 -8.54 9.67
C VAL A 115 -17.05 -7.18 9.25
N VAL A 116 -17.62 -6.39 10.16
CA VAL A 116 -18.11 -5.04 9.85
C VAL A 116 -16.95 -4.12 9.43
N PHE A 117 -15.83 -4.16 10.16
CA PHE A 117 -14.61 -3.42 9.79
C PHE A 117 -14.04 -3.89 8.46
N ALA A 118 -13.96 -5.21 8.23
CA ALA A 118 -13.50 -5.78 6.97
C ALA A 118 -14.41 -5.39 5.80
N LYS A 119 -15.73 -5.38 5.99
CA LYS A 119 -16.68 -4.90 4.97
C LYS A 119 -16.48 -3.41 4.69
N LYS A 120 -16.25 -2.58 5.71
CA LYS A 120 -15.96 -1.15 5.55
C LYS A 120 -14.65 -0.92 4.79
N ALA A 121 -13.60 -1.68 5.10
CA ALA A 121 -12.34 -1.66 4.39
C ALA A 121 -12.48 -2.12 2.92
N LYS A 122 -13.24 -3.20 2.66
CA LYS A 122 -13.54 -3.68 1.30
C LYS A 122 -14.39 -2.71 0.48
N LYS A 123 -15.30 -1.97 1.12
CA LYS A 123 -16.14 -0.94 0.46
C LYS A 123 -15.28 0.26 0.03
N GLY A 124 -14.21 0.55 0.77
CA GLY A 124 -13.10 1.40 0.35
C GLY A 124 -12.27 0.74 -0.74
N LYS A 125 -12.83 0.59 -1.95
CA LYS A 125 -12.17 0.00 -3.14
C LYS A 125 -10.95 0.81 -3.65
N GLY A 126 -10.35 1.71 -2.86
CA GLY A 126 -9.24 2.57 -3.28
C GLY A 126 -8.03 1.78 -3.77
N PRO A 127 -7.43 0.89 -2.96
CA PRO A 127 -6.23 0.16 -3.37
C PRO A 127 -6.46 -0.84 -4.51
N GLN A 128 -7.62 -1.51 -4.52
CA GLN A 128 -7.97 -2.49 -5.56
C GLN A 128 -8.32 -1.84 -6.90
N LYS A 129 -9.02 -0.71 -6.92
CA LYS A 129 -9.31 0.02 -8.16
C LYS A 129 -8.04 0.56 -8.79
N VAL A 130 -7.14 1.12 -7.98
CA VAL A 130 -5.85 1.63 -8.45
C VAL A 130 -5.01 0.51 -9.06
N ALA A 131 -4.89 -0.64 -8.37
CA ALA A 131 -4.18 -1.80 -8.91
C ALA A 131 -4.83 -2.38 -10.19
N ALA A 132 -6.16 -2.36 -10.28
CA ALA A 132 -6.89 -2.80 -11.47
C ALA A 132 -6.65 -1.86 -12.66
N SER A 133 -6.74 -0.54 -12.45
CA SER A 133 -6.47 0.46 -13.49
C SER A 133 -5.03 0.38 -13.99
N PHE A 134 -4.04 0.11 -13.13
CA PHE A 134 -2.67 -0.13 -13.60
C PHE A 134 -2.53 -1.39 -14.46
N LYS A 135 -3.22 -2.48 -14.11
CA LYS A 135 -3.22 -3.71 -14.93
C LYS A 135 -3.93 -3.51 -16.26
N GLU A 136 -5.02 -2.74 -16.28
CA GLU A 136 -5.76 -2.41 -17.49
C GLU A 136 -4.91 -1.53 -18.42
N THR A 137 -4.26 -0.48 -17.89
CA THR A 137 -3.32 0.36 -18.65
C THR A 137 -2.13 -0.43 -19.18
N ALA A 138 -1.54 -1.31 -18.38
CA ALA A 138 -0.48 -2.23 -18.85
C ALA A 138 -1.02 -3.17 -19.95
N GLY A 139 -2.27 -3.60 -19.84
CA GLY A 139 -2.98 -4.44 -20.80
C GLY A 139 -3.21 -3.79 -22.16
N VAL A 140 -3.48 -2.48 -22.18
CA VAL A 140 -3.64 -1.70 -23.39
C VAL A 140 -2.28 -1.37 -24.01
N LEU A 141 -1.27 -1.03 -23.20
CA LEU A 141 0.08 -0.71 -23.68
C LEU A 141 0.81 -1.93 -24.26
N GLN A 142 0.58 -3.13 -23.75
CA GLN A 142 1.13 -4.36 -24.36
C GLN A 142 0.47 -4.73 -25.69
N HIS A 143 -0.78 -4.29 -25.93
CA HIS A 143 -1.51 -4.50 -27.19
C HIS A 143 -1.27 -3.39 -28.22
N ALA A 144 -0.82 -2.22 -27.78
CA ALA A 144 -0.37 -1.15 -28.66
C ALA A 144 1.00 -1.50 -29.25
N LYS A 145 0.99 -2.23 -30.37
CA LYS A 145 2.18 -2.41 -31.21
C LYS A 145 2.72 -1.01 -31.58
N PRO A 146 4.01 -0.70 -31.35
CA PRO A 146 4.56 0.57 -31.80
C PRO A 146 4.43 0.59 -33.33
N HIS A 147 3.56 1.44 -33.86
CA HIS A 147 3.54 1.72 -35.28
C HIS A 147 4.75 2.62 -35.56
N PRO A 148 5.81 2.14 -36.23
CA PRO A 148 6.78 3.04 -36.83
C PRO A 148 5.99 3.94 -37.79
N ARG A 149 5.98 5.24 -37.48
CA ARG A 149 5.49 6.24 -38.42
C ARG A 149 6.43 6.20 -39.60
N GLU A 150 5.98 5.66 -40.73
CA GLU A 150 6.65 5.89 -42.00
C GLU A 150 6.58 7.40 -42.25
N VAL A 151 7.68 8.09 -42.05
CA VAL A 151 7.83 9.49 -42.42
C VAL A 151 8.03 9.48 -43.93
N PRO A 152 7.08 9.96 -44.75
CA PRO A 152 7.29 10.03 -46.19
C PRO A 152 8.46 10.99 -46.44
N ALA A 153 9.53 10.46 -47.03
CA ALA A 153 10.78 11.20 -47.28
C ALA A 153 10.58 12.46 -48.16
N ASP A 154 9.42 12.61 -48.80
CA ASP A 154 9.09 13.73 -49.67
C ASP A 154 8.44 14.94 -48.97
N ARG A 155 8.01 14.84 -47.70
CA ARG A 155 7.35 15.97 -46.99
C ARG A 155 8.18 16.67 -45.93
N VAL A 156 9.39 16.19 -45.68
CA VAL A 156 10.30 16.85 -44.73
C VAL A 156 10.57 18.30 -45.13
N PRO A 157 10.88 18.69 -46.39
CA PRO A 157 11.28 20.06 -46.69
C PRO A 157 10.17 21.12 -46.49
N GLU A 158 8.90 20.83 -46.79
CA GLU A 158 7.81 21.83 -46.63
C GLU A 158 7.47 22.15 -45.17
N ALA A 159 7.50 21.15 -44.28
CA ALA A 159 7.07 21.34 -42.89
C ALA A 159 8.09 22.15 -42.06
N ILE A 160 9.38 21.99 -42.35
CA ILE A 160 10.44 22.81 -41.74
C ILE A 160 10.47 24.23 -42.32
N GLU A 161 10.16 24.41 -43.61
CA GLU A 161 10.10 25.73 -44.24
C GLU A 161 8.87 26.54 -43.81
N ALA A 162 7.71 25.89 -43.61
CA ALA A 162 6.49 26.54 -43.12
C ALA A 162 6.63 27.04 -41.67
N VAL A 163 7.37 26.33 -40.82
CA VAL A 163 7.66 26.75 -39.44
C VAL A 163 8.68 27.90 -39.40
N ALA A 164 9.64 27.94 -40.34
CA ALA A 164 10.62 29.01 -40.42
C ALA A 164 10.06 30.33 -41.01
N ARG A 165 9.02 30.26 -41.86
CA ARG A 165 8.43 31.44 -42.52
C ARG A 165 7.36 32.15 -41.69
N SER A 166 6.84 31.52 -40.62
CA SER A 166 5.82 32.10 -39.74
C SER A 166 6.38 32.90 -38.55
N SER A 167 7.70 32.93 -38.39
CA SER A 167 8.39 33.57 -37.26
C SER A 167 9.28 34.76 -37.66
N SER A 168 9.12 35.26 -38.89
CA SER A 168 9.71 36.52 -39.37
C SER A 168 8.69 37.64 -39.45
#